data_AF-A0A563EPQ3-F1
#
_entry.id   AF-A0A563EPQ3-F1
#
_cell.length_a   1.000
_cell.length_b   1.000
_cell.length_c   1.000
_cell.angle_alpha   90.00
_cell.angle_beta   90.00
_cell.angle_gamma   90.00
#
_symmetry.space_group_name_H-M   'P 1'
#
loop_
_entity.id
_entity.type
_entity.pdbx_description
1 polymer ?
#
loop_
_entity_poly.entity_id
_entity_poly.type
_entity_poly.pdbx_seq_one_letter_code
_entity_poly.pdbx_strand_id
1 'polypeptide(L)'
;MTGTRRAAMFAMVLCALALSIAVPLRTYLSQRDELREVTQQQEKLRTDVAALEQRKQQLSDPAQVEIEARTRLHFVRPGETPYVVQLPGDADRKTEEERPSGKPAANRSWYEQLWESVTHK
;
A
#
# COMPACT_ATOMS: atom_id res chain seq x y z
N MET A 1 -54.74 -13.65 -43.99
CA MET A 1 -54.60 -13.56 -42.51
C MET A 1 -53.46 -14.43 -41.94
N THR A 2 -52.78 -15.26 -42.72
CA THR A 2 -51.72 -16.18 -42.24
C THR A 2 -50.35 -15.52 -42.04
N GLY A 3 -50.07 -14.42 -42.75
CA GLY A 3 -48.79 -13.69 -42.66
C GLY A 3 -48.61 -12.93 -41.34
N THR A 4 -49.66 -12.26 -40.86
CA THR A 4 -49.62 -11.50 -39.60
C THR A 4 -49.40 -12.39 -38.38
N ARG A 5 -50.02 -13.57 -38.34
CA ARG A 5 -49.84 -14.54 -37.23
C ARG A 5 -48.43 -15.13 -37.19
N ARG A 6 -47.83 -15.43 -38.36
CA ARG A 6 -46.43 -15.88 -38.45
C ARG A 6 -45.46 -14.77 -38.06
N ALA A 7 -45.68 -13.54 -38.52
CA ALA A 7 -44.87 -12.38 -38.15
C ALA A 7 -44.92 -12.12 -36.64
N ALA A 8 -46.09 -12.21 -36.01
CA ALA A 8 -46.24 -12.07 -34.56
C ALA A 8 -45.48 -13.16 -33.78
N MET A 9 -45.51 -14.42 -34.24
CA MET A 9 -44.71 -15.49 -33.63
C MET A 9 -43.21 -15.22 -33.75
N PHE A 10 -42.74 -14.80 -34.92
CA PHE A 10 -41.32 -14.45 -35.12
C PHE A 10 -40.88 -13.31 -34.20
N ALA A 11 -41.67 -12.25 -34.07
CA ALA A 11 -41.37 -11.14 -33.18
C ALA A 11 -41.29 -11.60 -31.71
N MET A 12 -42.22 -12.45 -31.27
CA MET A 12 -42.22 -13.01 -29.92
C MET A 12 -40.97 -13.86 -29.64
N VAL A 13 -40.56 -14.69 -30.60
CA VAL A 13 -39.34 -15.50 -30.48
C VAL A 13 -38.09 -14.61 -30.41
N LEU A 14 -38.00 -13.56 -31.24
CA LEU A 14 -36.90 -12.61 -31.19
C LEU A 14 -36.84 -11.87 -29.85
N CYS A 15 -37.98 -11.44 -29.31
CA CYS A 15 -38.05 -10.83 -27.98
C CYS A 15 -37.60 -11.80 -26.89
N ALA A 16 -38.05 -13.06 -26.93
CA ALA A 16 -37.63 -14.08 -25.98
C ALA A 16 -36.11 -14.34 -26.05
N LEU A 17 -35.54 -14.42 -27.26
CA LEU A 17 -34.10 -14.57 -27.45
C LEU A 17 -33.32 -13.38 -26.91
N ALA A 18 -33.78 -12.16 -27.21
CA ALA A 18 -33.13 -10.93 -26.76
C ALA A 18 -33.12 -10.84 -25.22
N LEU A 19 -34.24 -11.16 -24.57
CA LEU A 19 -34.33 -11.19 -23.10
C LEU A 19 -33.46 -12.29 -22.49
N SER A 20 -33.37 -13.46 -23.14
CA SER A 20 -32.50 -14.55 -22.69
C SER A 20 -31.01 -14.21 -22.76
N ILE A 21 -30.60 -13.36 -23.71
CA ILE A 21 -29.19 -12.98 -23.92
C ILE A 21 -28.82 -11.70 -23.14
N ALA A 22 -29.79 -10.85 -22.81
CA ALA A 22 -29.57 -9.60 -22.10
C ALA A 22 -28.84 -9.77 -20.76
N VAL A 23 -29.18 -10.80 -19.98
CA VAL A 23 -28.55 -11.06 -18.68
C VAL A 23 -27.13 -11.64 -18.84
N PRO A 24 -26.91 -12.72 -19.63
CA PRO A 24 -25.56 -13.25 -19.89
C PRO A 24 -24.56 -12.23 -20.41
N LEU A 25 -25.01 -11.30 -21.26
CA LEU A 25 -24.13 -10.29 -21.85
C LEU A 25 -23.59 -9.32 -20.79
N ARG A 26 -24.45 -8.89 -19.84
CA ARG A 26 -24.03 -8.04 -18.71
C ARG A 26 -22.99 -8.75 -17.85
N THR A 27 -23.20 -10.02 -17.52
CA THR A 27 -22.27 -10.81 -16.71
C THR A 27 -20.95 -11.09 -17.41
N TYR A 28 -20.98 -11.32 -18.73
CA TYR A 28 -19.76 -11.54 -19.51
C TYR A 28 -18.89 -10.28 -19.57
N LEU A 29 -19.50 -9.11 -19.70
CA LEU A 29 -18.77 -7.83 -19.68
C LEU A 29 -18.17 -7.55 -18.29
N SER A 30 -18.92 -7.75 -17.20
CA SER A 30 -18.40 -7.51 -15.85
C SER A 30 -17.24 -8.44 -15.48
N GLN A 31 -17.27 -9.70 -15.92
CA GLN A 31 -16.17 -10.65 -15.69
C GLN A 31 -14.85 -10.22 -16.34
N ARG A 32 -14.89 -9.49 -17.47
CA ARG A 32 -13.65 -9.04 -18.15
C ARG A 32 -12.97 -7.89 -17.43
N ASP A 33 -13.75 -7.02 -16.82
CA ASP A 33 -13.20 -5.90 -16.04
C ASP A 33 -12.61 -6.39 -14.72
N GLU A 34 -13.28 -7.33 -14.05
CA GLU A 34 -12.78 -7.98 -12.84
C GLU A 34 -11.46 -8.72 -13.10
N LEU A 35 -11.33 -9.44 -14.23
CA LEU A 35 -10.09 -10.13 -14.57
C LEU A 35 -8.92 -9.17 -14.84
N ARG A 36 -9.20 -8.00 -15.44
CA ARG A 36 -8.20 -6.95 -15.66
C ARG A 36 -7.75 -6.34 -14.35
N GLU A 37 -8.69 -6.00 -13.48
CA GLU A 37 -8.40 -5.42 -12.17
C GLU A 37 -7.55 -6.37 -11.31
N VAL A 38 -7.95 -7.64 -11.22
CA VAL A 38 -7.20 -8.66 -10.46
C VAL A 38 -5.79 -8.85 -11.02
N THR A 39 -5.64 -8.88 -12.34
CA THR A 39 -4.31 -9.05 -12.97
C THR A 39 -3.42 -7.84 -12.68
N GLN A 40 -3.94 -6.61 -12.80
CA GLN A 40 -3.20 -5.39 -12.47
C GLN A 40 -2.80 -5.34 -10.99
N GLN A 41 -3.70 -5.73 -10.09
CA GLN A 41 -3.40 -5.82 -8.66
C GLN A 41 -2.29 -6.85 -8.41
N GLN A 42 -2.36 -8.02 -9.04
CA GLN A 42 -1.34 -9.06 -8.89
C GLN A 42 0.05 -8.58 -9.36
N GLU A 43 0.13 -7.90 -10.49
CA GLU A 43 1.40 -7.33 -11.00
C GLU A 43 1.95 -6.25 -10.07
N LYS A 44 1.08 -5.37 -9.56
CA LYS A 44 1.46 -4.36 -8.58
C LYS A 44 2.00 -4.98 -7.29
N LEU A 45 1.27 -5.92 -6.71
CA LEU A 45 1.71 -6.59 -5.47
C LEU A 45 3.03 -7.33 -5.66
N ARG A 46 3.23 -7.99 -6.81
CA ARG A 46 4.53 -8.64 -7.11
C ARG A 46 5.67 -7.64 -7.16
N THR A 47 5.46 -6.48 -7.74
CA THR A 47 6.44 -5.39 -7.80
C THR A 47 6.75 -4.85 -6.40
N ASP A 48 5.72 -4.62 -5.59
CA ASP A 48 5.85 -4.12 -4.23
C ASP A 48 6.61 -5.12 -3.34
N VAL A 49 6.30 -6.41 -3.44
CA VAL A 49 7.03 -7.47 -2.72
C VAL A 49 8.50 -7.50 -3.13
N ALA A 50 8.81 -7.47 -4.42
CA ALA A 50 10.20 -7.47 -4.89
C ALA A 50 10.99 -6.25 -4.38
N ALA A 51 10.37 -5.06 -4.41
CA ALA A 51 10.98 -3.84 -3.90
C ALA A 51 11.22 -3.90 -2.38
N LEU A 52 10.25 -4.43 -1.62
CA LEU A 52 10.36 -4.61 -0.17
C LEU A 52 11.42 -5.65 0.21
N GLU A 53 11.51 -6.75 -0.53
CA GLU A 53 12.55 -7.77 -0.32
C GLU A 53 13.95 -7.20 -0.57
N GLN A 54 14.12 -6.44 -1.66
CA GLN A 54 15.37 -5.74 -1.94
C GLN A 54 15.71 -4.75 -0.83
N ARG A 55 14.72 -3.98 -0.35
CA ARG A 55 14.91 -3.03 0.75
C ARG A 55 15.31 -3.72 2.05
N LYS A 56 14.70 -4.86 2.36
CA LYS A 56 15.05 -5.68 3.52
C LYS A 56 16.49 -6.18 3.43
N GLN A 57 16.93 -6.62 2.25
CA GLN A 57 18.32 -7.03 2.02
C GLN A 57 19.30 -5.86 2.23
N GLN A 58 18.98 -4.67 1.73
CA GLN A 58 19.79 -3.47 1.96
C GLN A 58 19.90 -3.12 3.44
N LEU A 59 18.79 -3.20 4.18
CA LEU A 59 18.75 -2.95 5.62
C LEU A 59 19.34 -4.07 6.48
N SER A 60 19.77 -5.18 5.86
CA SER A 60 20.48 -6.25 6.58
C SER A 60 21.94 -5.87 6.89
N ASP A 61 22.48 -4.86 6.19
CA ASP A 61 23.80 -4.29 6.47
C ASP A 61 23.70 -3.21 7.56
N PRO A 62 24.38 -3.36 8.71
CA PRO A 62 24.36 -2.37 9.79
C PRO A 62 24.85 -0.97 9.34
N ALA A 63 25.71 -0.86 8.33
CA ALA A 63 26.14 0.43 7.80
C ALA A 63 24.99 1.21 7.16
N GLN A 64 24.08 0.52 6.46
CA GLN A 64 22.91 1.14 5.84
C GLN A 64 21.91 1.63 6.89
N VAL A 65 21.69 0.82 7.94
CA VAL A 65 20.84 1.21 9.08
C VAL A 65 21.39 2.46 9.76
N GLU A 66 22.70 2.54 9.94
CA GLU A 66 23.35 3.70 10.55
C GLU A 66 23.21 4.97 9.69
N ILE A 67 23.41 4.86 8.37
CA ILE A 67 23.21 5.98 7.45
C ILE A 67 21.76 6.48 7.53
N GLU A 68 20.78 5.59 7.50
CA GLU A 68 19.36 5.99 7.59
C GLU A 68 18.99 6.59 8.93
N ALA A 69 19.50 6.02 10.02
CA ALA A 69 19.31 6.56 11.36
C ALA A 69 19.89 7.98 11.48
N ARG A 70 21.06 8.23 10.89
CA ARG A 70 21.69 9.56 10.86
C ARG A 70 20.94 10.54 9.97
N THR A 71 20.61 10.15 8.75
CA THR A 71 20.01 11.04 7.75
C THR A 71 18.55 11.36 8.06
N ARG A 72 17.77 10.38 8.55
CA ARG A 72 16.32 10.56 8.79
C ARG A 72 15.96 10.83 10.23
N LEU A 73 16.69 10.26 11.19
CA LEU A 73 16.36 10.35 12.62
C LEU A 73 17.35 11.21 13.40
N HIS A 74 18.39 11.75 12.74
CA HIS A 74 19.45 12.55 13.36
C HIS A 74 20.12 11.82 14.56
N PHE A 75 20.15 10.49 14.53
CA PHE A 75 20.83 9.71 15.58
C PHE A 75 22.35 9.83 15.46
N VAL A 76 23.02 9.84 16.60
CA VAL A 76 24.48 9.84 16.73
C VAL A 76 24.94 8.64 17.55
N ARG A 77 26.20 8.22 17.40
CA ARG A 77 26.73 7.15 18.24
C ARG A 77 26.91 7.65 19.68
N PRO A 78 26.87 6.76 20.68
CA PRO A 78 27.25 7.10 22.04
C PRO A 78 28.66 7.73 22.07
N GLY A 79 28.77 8.94 22.61
CA GLY A 79 30.02 9.71 22.68
C GLY A 79 30.29 10.66 21.52
N GLU A 80 29.45 10.70 20.48
CA GLU A 80 29.53 11.70 19.41
C GLU A 80 28.68 12.96 19.75
N THR A 81 29.21 14.15 19.49
CA THR A 81 28.47 15.42 19.64
C THR A 81 27.81 15.80 18.31
N PRO A 82 26.45 15.87 18.22
CA PRO A 82 25.77 16.29 17.00
C PRO A 82 26.00 17.79 16.75
N TYR A 83 26.24 18.16 15.49
CA TYR A 83 26.27 19.54 15.03
C TYR A 83 25.12 19.77 14.06
N VAL A 84 24.34 20.84 14.28
CA VAL A 84 23.27 21.27 13.38
C VAL A 84 23.65 22.65 12.84
N VAL A 85 23.57 22.83 11.52
CA VAL A 85 23.84 24.11 10.89
C VAL A 85 22.67 25.05 11.14
N GLN A 86 22.87 26.12 11.90
CA GLN A 86 21.90 27.18 12.10
C GLN A 86 22.05 28.22 10.99
N LEU A 87 20.97 28.51 10.25
CA LEU A 87 20.96 29.58 9.25
C LEU A 87 20.48 30.89 9.89
N PRO A 88 20.85 32.07 9.33
CA PRO A 88 20.37 33.36 9.81
C PRO A 88 18.83 33.42 9.76
N GLY A 89 18.19 33.51 10.93
CA GLY A 89 16.72 33.45 11.08
C GLY A 89 16.20 32.26 11.89
N ASP A 90 17.05 31.27 12.22
CA ASP A 90 16.66 30.12 13.06
C ASP A 90 16.70 30.40 14.58
N ALA A 91 17.17 31.59 14.99
CA ALA A 91 17.38 31.96 16.40
C ALA A 91 16.10 31.97 17.27
N ASP A 92 14.92 32.10 16.67
CA ASP A 92 13.63 32.06 17.39
C ASP A 92 13.05 30.63 17.54
N ARG A 93 13.61 29.64 16.84
CA ARG A 93 13.35 28.24 17.18
C ARG A 93 14.21 27.94 18.41
N LYS A 94 13.67 28.21 19.59
CA LYS A 94 14.11 27.59 20.86
C LYS A 94 14.06 26.08 20.68
N THR A 95 15.17 25.58 20.16
CA THR A 95 15.85 24.38 20.51
C THR A 95 15.13 23.53 21.56
N GLU A 96 14.45 22.49 21.10
CA GLU A 96 14.08 21.35 21.95
C GLU A 96 15.34 20.48 22.23
N GLU A 97 16.48 21.12 22.45
CA GLU A 97 17.69 20.53 23.04
C GLU A 97 17.45 20.53 24.53
N GLU A 98 16.88 19.43 25.03
CA GLU A 98 17.14 18.84 26.35
C GLU A 98 16.11 17.73 26.60
N ARG A 99 15.96 16.80 25.65
CA ARG A 99 15.53 15.46 26.06
C ARG A 99 16.77 14.75 26.57
N PRO A 100 16.85 14.37 27.86
CA PRO A 100 18.02 13.72 28.41
C PRO A 100 18.27 12.41 27.68
N SER A 101 19.30 12.41 26.83
CA SER A 101 19.89 11.24 26.22
C SER A 101 20.54 10.40 27.31
N GLY A 102 19.77 9.47 27.90
CA GLY A 102 20.36 8.60 28.92
C GLY A 102 19.44 7.75 29.77
N LYS A 103 18.10 7.87 29.67
CA LYS A 103 17.22 6.88 30.31
C LYS A 103 16.74 5.90 29.25
N PRO A 104 17.01 4.58 29.37
CA PRO A 104 16.30 3.61 28.57
C PRO A 104 14.83 3.82 28.91
N ALA A 105 14.02 4.15 27.90
CA ALA A 105 12.59 4.16 28.08
C ALA A 105 12.21 2.75 28.54
N ALA A 106 11.97 2.59 29.84
CA ALA A 106 11.57 1.33 30.47
C ALA A 106 10.13 0.92 30.09
N ASN A 107 9.65 1.40 28.95
CA ASN A 107 8.37 1.08 28.36
C ASN A 107 8.66 0.66 26.92
N ARG A 108 8.36 -0.60 26.59
CA ARG A 108 8.67 -1.23 25.30
C ARG A 108 8.40 -0.28 24.13
N SER A 109 9.31 -0.26 23.15
CA SER A 109 9.17 0.64 21.99
C SER A 109 7.83 0.40 21.29
N TRP A 110 7.20 1.45 20.75
CA TRP A 110 5.88 1.33 20.11
C TRP A 110 5.85 0.29 18.97
N TYR A 111 6.99 0.08 18.31
CA TYR A 111 7.17 -0.91 17.26
C TYR A 111 7.15 -2.35 17.80
N GLU A 112 7.75 -2.61 18.97
CA GLU A 112 7.64 -3.92 19.64
C GLU A 112 6.18 -4.23 19.99
N GLN A 113 5.42 -3.23 20.45
CA GLN A 113 3.99 -3.37 20.76
C GLN A 113 3.18 -3.67 19.49
N LEU A 114 3.53 -3.05 18.36
CA LEU A 114 2.89 -3.31 17.07
C LEU A 114 3.16 -4.75 16.60
N TRP A 115 4.39 -5.24 16.71
CA TRP A 115 4.71 -6.59 16.27
C TRP A 115 4.06 -7.68 17.10
N GLU A 116 3.96 -7.48 18.42
CA GLU A 116 3.23 -8.38 19.31
C GLU A 116 1.75 -8.52 18.89
N SER A 117 1.12 -7.46 18.40
CA SER A 117 -0.28 -7.50 17.93
C SER A 117 -0.50 -8.37 16.68
N VAL A 118 0.54 -8.57 15.86
CA VAL A 118 0.46 -9.38 14.63
C VAL A 118 0.76 -10.84 14.91
N THR A 119 1.68 -11.12 15.83
CA THR A 119 2.05 -12.50 16.19
C THR A 119 1.05 -13.15 17.15
N HIS A 120 0.32 -12.35 17.95
CA HIS A 120 -0.70 -12.84 18.87
C HIS A 120 -2.08 -12.99 18.18
N LYS A 121 -2.14 -13.75 17.08
CA LYS A 121 -3.40 -14.14 16.43
C LYS A 121 -3.45 -15.64 16.15
#